data_AF-A0A819J9R9-F1
#
_entry.id   AF-A0A819J9R9-F1
#
_cell.length_a   1.000
_cell.length_b   1.000
_cell.length_c   1.000
_cell.angle_alpha   90.00
_cell.angle_beta   90.00
_cell.angle_gamma   90.00
#
_symmetry.space_group_name_H-M   'P 1'
#
loop_
_entity.id
_entity.type
_entity.pdbx_description
1 polymer ?
#
loop_
_entity_poly.entity_id
_entity_poly.type
_entity_poly.pdbx_seq_one_letter_code
_entity_poly.pdbx_strand_id
1 'polypeptide(L)'
;MSTSNQSIEPYYMQFLRCAKCSHVFEYENRSYHPITIPTCGHTMCKKYHRPIDQLPTNYPLLIILYDPSKLPKDHIRTLCADKTLGDISMAIKPMINSKECESVISRSMIRKIFSLLNSQYIEREGLSKFLKAMRSLAEHICLDIMLGHQNPQQLTNDVWSTVGFQNHTFYESAIQEKVLNHILSFFKHHAESQAEDIASFVIKDVHGNDRRDIRPIVDLLSGASCFQVFFTSPEQWSLLFYADTQHHLSVEKIIDNLSTPDLFSHAIEQFSNVIRRAGASSEHLLNLKSNFQRLSKIADDNQEYYLNPAIFTQLVLDAINELLQVLINF
;
A
#
# COMPACT_ATOMS: atom_id res chain seq x y z
N MET A 1 -10.55 -44.17 -4.98
CA MET A 1 -9.91 -43.29 -5.98
C MET A 1 -9.65 -41.97 -5.32
N SER A 2 -8.37 -41.68 -5.12
CA SER A 2 -7.80 -40.53 -4.42
C SER A 2 -8.18 -39.21 -5.07
N THR A 3 -8.87 -38.36 -4.33
CA THR A 3 -8.99 -36.92 -4.61
C THR A 3 -7.59 -36.32 -4.53
N SER A 4 -7.01 -35.98 -5.68
CA SER A 4 -5.75 -35.25 -5.77
C SER A 4 -5.92 -33.91 -5.08
N ASN A 5 -5.26 -33.73 -3.93
CA ASN A 5 -4.96 -32.43 -3.34
C ASN A 5 -4.16 -31.63 -4.38
N GLN A 6 -4.82 -30.83 -5.21
CA GLN A 6 -4.15 -29.78 -5.96
C GLN A 6 -3.73 -28.73 -4.94
N SER A 7 -2.44 -28.72 -4.58
CA SER A 7 -1.85 -27.65 -3.80
C SER A 7 -2.06 -26.34 -4.56
N ILE A 8 -2.92 -25.47 -4.03
CA ILE A 8 -3.16 -24.13 -4.57
C ILE A 8 -1.82 -23.39 -4.57
N GLU A 9 -1.38 -22.95 -5.76
CA GLU A 9 -0.11 -22.25 -5.92
C GLU A 9 -0.15 -20.88 -5.21
N PRO A 10 0.94 -20.43 -4.58
CA PRO A 10 0.97 -19.14 -3.88
C PRO A 10 0.64 -17.94 -4.79
N TYR A 11 -0.13 -16.99 -4.29
CA TYR A 11 -0.60 -15.80 -5.04
C TYR A 11 0.54 -15.02 -5.73
N TYR A 12 1.70 -14.89 -5.08
CA TYR A 12 2.82 -14.09 -5.61
C TYR A 12 3.47 -14.72 -6.85
N MET A 13 3.24 -16.01 -7.13
CA MET A 13 3.84 -16.69 -8.29
C MET A 13 3.44 -16.07 -9.62
N GLN A 14 2.32 -15.37 -9.69
CA GLN A 14 1.92 -14.61 -10.88
C GLN A 14 2.94 -13.52 -11.27
N PHE A 15 3.69 -12.97 -10.30
CA PHE A 15 4.71 -11.95 -10.54
C PHE A 15 6.05 -12.54 -11.00
N LEU A 16 6.21 -13.86 -10.85
CA LEU A 16 7.42 -14.60 -11.18
C LEU A 16 7.29 -15.38 -12.49
N ARG A 17 6.25 -15.05 -13.27
CA ARG A 17 5.93 -15.66 -14.56
C ARG A 17 5.94 -14.61 -15.66
N CYS A 18 6.33 -15.04 -16.85
CA CYS A 18 6.28 -14.23 -18.04
C CYS A 18 4.83 -13.81 -18.37
N ALA A 19 4.59 -12.50 -18.50
CA ALA A 19 3.27 -11.97 -18.87
C ALA A 19 2.73 -12.49 -20.22
N LYS A 20 3.59 -13.05 -21.09
CA LYS A 20 3.19 -13.57 -22.41
C LYS A 20 3.07 -15.09 -22.50
N CYS A 21 3.99 -15.84 -21.90
CA CYS A 21 4.01 -17.30 -22.04
C CYS A 21 3.77 -18.05 -20.73
N SER A 22 3.53 -17.34 -19.63
CA SER A 22 3.23 -17.88 -18.29
C SER A 22 4.30 -18.81 -17.70
N HIS A 23 5.44 -18.93 -18.37
CA HIS A 23 6.59 -19.69 -17.90
C HIS A 23 7.20 -18.99 -16.69
N VAL A 24 7.56 -19.76 -15.66
CA VAL A 24 8.28 -19.25 -14.48
C VAL A 24 9.67 -18.83 -14.93
N PHE A 25 10.16 -17.69 -14.47
CA PHE A 25 11.50 -17.26 -14.85
C PHE A 25 12.58 -18.26 -14.37
N GLU A 26 13.64 -18.44 -15.16
CA GLU A 26 14.76 -19.31 -14.79
C GLU A 26 16.09 -18.67 -15.15
N TYR A 27 17.14 -19.08 -14.45
CA TYR A 27 18.48 -18.51 -14.63
C TYR A 27 19.34 -19.30 -15.62
N GLU A 28 19.09 -20.59 -15.83
CA GLU A 28 19.91 -21.47 -16.66
C GLU A 28 19.79 -21.10 -18.15
N ASN A 29 18.56 -20.98 -18.65
CA ASN A 29 18.31 -20.59 -20.02
C ASN A 29 18.07 -19.09 -20.13
N ARG A 30 19.00 -18.39 -20.77
CA ARG A 30 18.93 -16.94 -21.05
C ARG A 30 17.64 -16.51 -21.76
N SER A 31 16.98 -17.41 -22.48
CA SER A 31 15.71 -17.13 -23.17
C SER A 31 14.57 -16.82 -22.18
N TYR A 32 14.65 -17.35 -20.96
CA TYR A 32 13.63 -17.18 -19.93
C TYR A 32 14.02 -16.18 -18.83
N HIS A 33 15.12 -15.44 -19.01
CA HIS A 33 15.50 -14.36 -18.11
C HIS A 33 14.42 -13.27 -18.10
N PRO A 34 14.03 -12.77 -16.91
CA PRO A 34 12.99 -11.75 -16.78
C PRO A 34 13.49 -10.39 -17.27
N ILE A 35 12.72 -9.71 -18.11
CA ILE A 35 12.95 -8.35 -18.59
C ILE A 35 11.72 -7.51 -18.26
N THR A 36 11.91 -6.47 -17.46
CA THR A 36 10.84 -5.52 -17.11
C THR A 36 10.69 -4.46 -18.19
N ILE A 37 9.48 -4.29 -18.72
CA ILE A 37 9.17 -3.30 -19.74
C ILE A 37 8.90 -1.93 -19.07
N PRO A 38 9.68 -0.87 -19.38
CA PRO A 38 9.55 0.44 -18.72
C PRO A 38 8.18 1.09 -18.89
N THR A 39 7.61 1.04 -20.10
CA THR A 39 6.34 1.70 -20.46
C THR A 39 5.13 1.13 -19.74
N CYS A 40 5.11 -0.17 -19.44
CA CYS A 40 3.92 -0.87 -18.90
C CYS A 40 4.16 -1.56 -17.55
N GLY A 41 5.41 -1.76 -17.12
CA GLY A 41 5.75 -2.43 -15.85
C GLY A 41 5.58 -3.95 -15.88
N HIS A 42 5.21 -4.53 -17.02
CA HIS A 42 5.13 -5.99 -17.15
C HIS A 42 6.51 -6.60 -17.29
N THR A 43 6.70 -7.79 -16.72
CA THR A 43 7.93 -8.57 -16.86
C THR A 43 7.71 -9.72 -17.83
N MET A 44 8.60 -9.84 -18.81
CA MET A 44 8.53 -10.85 -19.86
C MET A 44 9.86 -11.60 -19.98
N CYS A 45 9.83 -12.85 -20.45
CA CYS A 45 11.04 -13.57 -20.78
C CYS A 45 11.78 -12.91 -21.95
N LYS A 46 13.12 -12.93 -21.94
CA LYS A 46 13.98 -12.41 -23.00
C LYS A 46 13.62 -12.94 -24.40
N LYS A 47 13.13 -14.18 -24.51
CA LYS A 47 12.60 -14.79 -25.75
C LYS A 47 11.53 -13.93 -26.45
N TYR A 48 10.71 -13.23 -25.66
CA TYR A 48 9.54 -12.52 -26.13
C TYR A 48 9.67 -10.99 -26.07
N HIS A 49 10.71 -10.48 -25.42
CA HIS A 49 11.05 -9.07 -25.45
C HIS A 49 11.76 -8.76 -26.78
N ARG A 50 11.26 -7.80 -27.57
CA ARG A 50 11.98 -7.25 -28.74
C ARG A 50 12.00 -5.72 -28.57
N PRO A 51 13.16 -5.04 -28.69
CA PRO A 51 14.47 -5.53 -29.10
C PRO A 51 15.23 -6.21 -27.95
N ILE A 52 15.89 -7.33 -28.24
CA ILE A 52 16.35 -8.34 -27.27
C ILE A 52 17.53 -7.86 -26.38
N ASP A 53 18.16 -6.71 -26.63
CA ASP A 53 19.47 -6.41 -26.03
C ASP A 53 19.62 -5.07 -25.29
N GLN A 54 18.57 -4.25 -25.17
CA GLN A 54 18.71 -2.92 -24.56
C GLN A 54 18.44 -2.88 -23.05
N LEU A 55 17.66 -3.82 -22.51
CA LEU A 55 17.22 -3.76 -21.11
C LEU A 55 17.89 -4.81 -20.21
N PRO A 56 18.13 -4.48 -18.92
CA PRO A 56 18.59 -5.44 -17.92
C PRO A 56 17.67 -6.65 -17.77
N THR A 57 18.30 -7.79 -17.46
CA THR A 57 17.62 -8.86 -16.72
C THR A 57 17.28 -8.37 -15.31
N ASN A 58 16.06 -8.65 -14.87
CA ASN A 58 15.56 -8.35 -13.53
C ASN A 58 16.00 -9.44 -12.53
N TYR A 59 17.24 -9.34 -12.04
CA TYR A 59 17.82 -10.29 -11.07
C TYR A 59 17.11 -10.38 -9.72
N PRO A 60 16.56 -9.28 -9.16
CA PRO A 60 15.75 -9.37 -7.95
C PRO A 60 14.67 -10.47 -8.01
N LEU A 61 13.97 -10.62 -9.14
CA LEU A 61 12.98 -11.70 -9.31
C LEU A 61 13.60 -13.10 -9.35
N LEU A 62 14.80 -13.24 -9.93
CA LEU A 62 15.52 -14.51 -9.93
C LEU A 62 16.03 -14.88 -8.52
N ILE A 63 16.39 -13.90 -7.69
CA ILE A 63 16.78 -14.13 -6.28
C ILE A 63 15.60 -14.68 -5.47
N ILE A 64 14.38 -14.22 -5.75
CA ILE A 64 13.18 -14.78 -5.10
C ILE A 64 13.04 -16.28 -5.43
N LEU A 65 13.27 -16.68 -6.68
CA LEU A 65 13.11 -18.06 -7.13
C LEU A 65 14.30 -18.97 -6.76
N TYR A 66 15.53 -18.45 -6.83
CA TYR A 66 16.76 -19.25 -6.77
C TYR A 66 17.70 -18.76 -5.69
N ASP A 67 18.57 -19.63 -5.21
CA ASP A 67 19.64 -19.24 -4.30
C ASP A 67 20.62 -18.29 -5.03
N PRO A 68 20.94 -17.10 -4.48
CA PRO A 68 21.90 -16.17 -5.07
C PRO A 68 23.24 -16.81 -5.45
N SER A 69 23.69 -17.83 -4.70
CA SER A 69 24.95 -18.55 -4.98
C SER A 69 24.94 -19.31 -6.32
N LYS A 70 23.76 -19.62 -6.86
CA LYS A 70 23.59 -20.30 -8.14
C LYS A 70 23.49 -19.35 -9.33
N LEU A 71 23.24 -18.07 -9.07
CA LEU A 71 23.12 -17.06 -10.13
C LEU A 71 24.51 -16.70 -10.64
N PRO A 72 24.69 -16.48 -11.97
CA PRO A 72 25.98 -16.08 -12.51
C PRO A 72 26.45 -14.75 -11.89
N LYS A 73 27.75 -14.61 -11.59
CA LYS A 73 28.27 -13.39 -10.93
C LYS A 73 28.23 -12.16 -11.85
N ASP A 74 28.45 -12.36 -13.15
CA ASP A 74 28.41 -11.28 -14.17
C ASP A 74 27.01 -10.68 -14.36
N HIS A 75 26.01 -11.40 -13.83
CA HIS A 75 24.61 -11.09 -13.99
C HIS A 75 24.14 -10.15 -12.86
N ILE A 76 24.70 -10.21 -11.65
CA ILE A 76 24.42 -9.22 -10.60
C ILE A 76 25.12 -7.91 -10.98
N ARG A 77 24.41 -7.04 -11.70
CA ARG A 77 24.92 -5.75 -12.18
C ARG A 77 25.59 -4.98 -11.03
N THR A 78 26.71 -4.35 -11.36
CA THR A 78 27.64 -3.65 -10.47
C THR A 78 27.09 -2.34 -9.86
N LEU A 79 25.81 -2.03 -10.09
CA LEU A 79 25.18 -0.82 -9.59
C LEU A 79 24.71 -1.06 -8.15
N CYS A 80 24.92 -0.05 -7.30
CA CYS A 80 24.52 -0.11 -5.89
C CYS A 80 23.01 -0.39 -5.73
N ALA A 81 22.18 0.10 -6.66
CA ALA A 81 20.73 -0.05 -6.62
C ALA A 81 20.28 -1.51 -6.88
N ASP A 82 20.93 -2.18 -7.83
CA ASP A 82 20.68 -3.60 -8.12
C ASP A 82 21.02 -4.48 -6.90
N LYS A 83 22.10 -4.13 -6.18
CA LYS A 83 22.46 -4.78 -4.92
C LYS A 83 21.39 -4.60 -3.86
N THR A 84 20.94 -3.37 -3.60
CA THR A 84 19.88 -3.08 -2.61
C THR A 84 18.58 -3.82 -2.95
N LEU A 85 18.16 -3.85 -4.22
CA LEU A 85 16.98 -4.61 -4.66
C LEU A 85 17.15 -6.13 -4.48
N GLY A 86 18.37 -6.63 -4.66
CA GLY A 86 18.74 -8.02 -4.35
C GLY A 86 18.64 -8.32 -2.86
N ASP A 87 19.14 -7.43 -2.00
CA ASP A 87 19.07 -7.55 -0.54
C ASP A 87 17.61 -7.55 -0.05
N ILE A 88 16.77 -6.68 -0.60
CA ILE A 88 15.31 -6.66 -0.38
C ILE A 88 14.70 -8.01 -0.77
N SER A 89 15.05 -8.53 -1.95
CA SER A 89 14.53 -9.82 -2.43
C SER A 89 14.93 -11.00 -1.54
N MET A 90 16.17 -11.00 -1.03
CA MET A 90 16.65 -12.01 -0.08
C MET A 90 15.90 -11.94 1.25
N ALA A 91 15.67 -10.73 1.79
CA ALA A 91 14.99 -10.54 3.06
C ALA A 91 13.53 -11.01 3.01
N ILE A 92 12.85 -10.79 1.88
CA ILE A 92 11.41 -11.09 1.74
C ILE A 92 11.16 -12.55 1.34
N LYS A 93 12.11 -13.19 0.65
CA LYS A 93 12.02 -14.59 0.21
C LYS A 93 11.57 -15.59 1.30
N PRO A 94 12.13 -15.62 2.52
CA PRO A 94 11.67 -16.56 3.55
C PRO A 94 10.23 -16.26 3.99
N MET A 95 9.84 -14.99 4.02
CA MET A 95 8.53 -14.55 4.50
C MET A 95 7.41 -14.93 3.54
N ILE A 96 7.63 -14.84 2.23
CA ILE A 96 6.64 -15.24 1.23
C ILE A 96 6.56 -16.77 1.03
N ASN A 97 7.63 -17.51 1.34
CA ASN A 97 7.69 -18.97 1.17
C ASN A 97 7.22 -19.76 2.41
N SER A 98 7.18 -19.08 3.56
CA SER A 98 6.74 -19.67 4.82
C SER A 98 5.23 -19.99 4.76
N LYS A 99 4.88 -21.26 4.96
CA LYS A 99 3.48 -21.69 5.15
C LYS A 99 2.85 -21.16 6.43
N GLU A 100 3.68 -20.70 7.37
CA GLU A 100 3.28 -20.11 8.65
C GLU A 100 3.14 -18.58 8.58
N CYS A 101 3.55 -17.94 7.47
CA CYS A 101 3.59 -16.49 7.29
C CYS A 101 2.31 -15.86 6.72
N GLU A 102 1.15 -16.53 6.82
CA GLU A 102 -0.13 -15.81 6.65
C GLU A 102 -0.28 -14.64 7.65
N SER A 103 0.60 -14.54 8.67
CA SER A 103 0.57 -13.52 9.71
C SER A 103 1.52 -12.32 9.56
N VAL A 104 2.66 -12.41 8.83
CA VAL A 104 3.70 -11.35 8.94
C VAL A 104 3.65 -10.31 7.82
N ILE A 105 3.37 -10.72 6.58
CA ILE A 105 3.26 -9.78 5.44
C ILE A 105 1.91 -9.94 4.75
N SER A 106 1.14 -8.86 4.72
CA SER A 106 -0.16 -8.83 4.05
C SER A 106 -0.04 -9.00 2.53
N ARG A 107 -1.09 -9.50 1.88
CA ARG A 107 -1.16 -9.59 0.41
C ARG A 107 -0.97 -8.22 -0.25
N SER A 108 -1.42 -7.14 0.40
CA SER A 108 -1.23 -5.77 -0.07
C SER A 108 0.25 -5.38 -0.06
N MET A 109 0.96 -5.65 1.03
CA MET A 109 2.40 -5.39 1.14
C MET A 109 3.20 -6.20 0.09
N ILE A 110 2.88 -7.49 -0.10
CA ILE A 110 3.47 -8.31 -1.18
C ILE A 110 3.27 -7.63 -2.54
N ARG A 111 2.06 -7.16 -2.86
CA ARG A 111 1.79 -6.46 -4.13
C ARG A 111 2.65 -5.20 -4.28
N LYS A 112 2.79 -4.38 -3.23
CA LYS A 112 3.61 -3.15 -3.27
C LYS A 112 5.10 -3.45 -3.47
N ILE A 113 5.62 -4.46 -2.77
CA ILE A 113 6.99 -4.94 -2.95
C ILE A 113 7.21 -5.43 -4.38
N PHE A 114 6.33 -6.30 -4.91
CA PHE A 114 6.48 -6.79 -6.27
C PHE A 114 6.26 -5.69 -7.32
N SER A 115 5.51 -4.63 -7.01
CA SER A 115 5.42 -3.43 -7.85
C SER A 115 6.77 -2.71 -7.94
N LEU A 116 7.50 -2.60 -6.83
CA LEU A 116 8.87 -2.08 -6.82
C LEU A 116 9.81 -2.99 -7.61
N LEU A 117 9.81 -4.30 -7.34
CA LEU A 117 10.70 -5.25 -8.03
C LEU A 117 10.39 -5.37 -9.53
N ASN A 118 9.14 -5.18 -9.96
CA ASN A 118 8.72 -5.15 -11.38
C ASN A 118 8.74 -3.75 -11.99
N SER A 119 9.50 -2.82 -11.40
CA SER A 119 9.74 -1.52 -12.01
C SER A 119 11.21 -1.38 -12.39
N GLN A 120 11.47 -0.66 -13.48
CA GLN A 120 12.78 -0.58 -14.11
C GLN A 120 13.29 0.85 -13.95
N TYR A 121 14.47 1.05 -13.36
CA TYR A 121 14.91 2.40 -12.97
C TYR A 121 15.92 3.04 -13.96
N ILE A 122 16.29 2.35 -15.04
CA ILE A 122 17.33 2.84 -15.98
C ILE A 122 16.72 3.72 -17.06
N GLU A 123 15.53 3.37 -17.57
CA GLU A 123 14.82 4.21 -18.55
C GLU A 123 13.94 5.22 -17.83
N ARG A 124 13.80 6.42 -18.38
CA ARG A 124 13.01 7.51 -17.77
C ARG A 124 11.57 7.11 -17.46
N GLU A 125 10.91 6.42 -18.39
CA GLU A 125 9.53 5.96 -18.25
C GLU A 125 9.37 4.91 -17.14
N GLY A 126 10.30 3.96 -17.09
CA GLY A 126 10.33 2.94 -16.05
C GLY A 126 10.63 3.56 -14.69
N LEU A 127 11.54 4.53 -14.66
CA LEU A 127 11.94 5.16 -13.42
C LEU A 127 10.80 5.94 -12.78
N SER A 128 9.99 6.67 -13.56
CA SER A 128 8.79 7.32 -13.00
C SER A 128 7.92 6.30 -12.25
N LYS A 129 7.74 5.10 -12.81
CA LYS A 129 7.01 4.01 -12.13
C LYS A 129 7.75 3.47 -10.92
N PHE A 130 9.07 3.36 -11.00
CA PHE A 130 9.92 2.92 -9.89
C PHE A 130 9.81 3.86 -8.69
N LEU A 131 9.91 5.17 -8.93
CA LEU A 131 9.74 6.22 -7.94
C LEU A 131 8.31 6.20 -7.35
N LYS A 132 7.27 6.04 -8.18
CA LYS A 132 5.88 5.87 -7.73
C LYS A 132 5.69 4.63 -6.86
N ALA A 133 6.30 3.50 -7.25
CA ALA A 133 6.26 2.26 -6.48
C ALA A 133 6.95 2.42 -5.12
N MET A 134 8.09 3.12 -5.06
CA MET A 134 8.76 3.45 -3.79
C MET A 134 7.90 4.34 -2.90
N ARG A 135 7.34 5.44 -3.42
CA ARG A 135 6.44 6.31 -2.64
C ARG A 135 5.24 5.54 -2.10
N SER A 136 4.60 4.73 -2.95
CA SER A 136 3.43 3.94 -2.54
C SER A 136 3.77 2.84 -1.53
N LEU A 137 4.97 2.23 -1.62
CA LEU A 137 5.44 1.27 -0.63
C LEU A 137 5.75 1.96 0.71
N ALA A 138 6.41 3.12 0.68
CA ALA A 138 6.71 3.90 1.88
C ALA A 138 5.46 4.34 2.63
N GLU A 139 4.46 4.83 1.89
CA GLU A 139 3.15 5.18 2.43
C GLU A 139 2.52 3.96 3.12
N HIS A 140 2.48 2.81 2.44
CA HIS A 140 1.92 1.59 3.02
C HIS A 140 2.68 1.12 4.28
N ILE A 141 4.02 1.19 4.30
CA ILE A 141 4.81 0.84 5.48
C ILE A 141 4.51 1.81 6.63
N CYS A 142 4.40 3.11 6.35
CA CYS A 142 4.04 4.13 7.35
C CYS A 142 2.70 3.79 8.01
N LEU A 143 1.69 3.49 7.19
CA LEU A 143 0.36 3.11 7.64
C LEU A 143 0.37 1.82 8.48
N ASP A 144 1.04 0.77 8.02
CA ASP A 144 1.12 -0.50 8.74
C ASP A 144 1.80 -0.34 10.12
N ILE A 145 2.89 0.43 10.19
CA ILE A 145 3.55 0.73 11.47
C ILE A 145 2.61 1.50 12.38
N MET A 146 1.92 2.53 11.88
CA MET A 146 1.00 3.32 12.69
C MET A 146 -0.15 2.46 13.22
N LEU A 147 -0.76 1.64 12.36
CA LEU A 147 -1.83 0.72 12.72
C LEU A 147 -1.39 -0.29 13.78
N GLY A 148 -0.18 -0.84 13.65
CA GLY A 148 0.38 -1.78 14.64
C GLY A 148 0.59 -1.20 16.04
N HIS A 149 0.70 0.14 16.15
CA HIS A 149 0.95 0.84 17.42
C HIS A 149 -0.27 1.60 17.94
N GLN A 150 -1.39 1.59 17.21
CA GLN A 150 -2.63 2.19 17.68
C GLN A 150 -3.37 1.23 18.61
N ASN A 151 -3.92 1.78 19.70
CA ASN A 151 -4.83 1.05 20.57
C ASN A 151 -6.26 1.18 20.03
N PRO A 152 -6.94 0.09 19.60
CA PRO A 152 -8.28 0.15 19.00
C PRO A 152 -9.35 0.80 19.90
N GLN A 153 -9.25 0.61 21.22
CA GLN A 153 -10.20 1.20 22.17
C GLN A 153 -10.00 2.71 22.29
N GLN A 154 -8.75 3.17 22.32
CA GLN A 154 -8.43 4.59 22.33
C GLN A 154 -8.76 5.25 21.00
N LEU A 155 -8.49 4.57 19.88
CA LEU A 155 -8.83 5.04 18.54
C LEU A 155 -10.33 5.29 18.40
N THR A 156 -11.16 4.35 18.86
CA THR A 156 -12.61 4.50 18.89
C THR A 156 -13.01 5.73 19.71
N ASN A 157 -12.43 5.90 20.90
CA ASN A 157 -12.71 7.06 21.76
C ASN A 157 -12.26 8.39 21.15
N ASP A 158 -11.09 8.43 20.52
CA ASP A 158 -10.54 9.60 19.85
C ASP A 158 -11.43 10.02 18.66
N VAL A 159 -11.89 9.05 17.86
CA VAL A 159 -12.89 9.27 16.80
C VAL A 159 -14.15 9.90 17.40
N TRP A 160 -14.75 9.29 18.43
CA TRP A 160 -15.97 9.82 19.05
C TRP A 160 -15.80 11.23 19.63
N SER A 161 -14.65 11.50 20.24
CA SER A 161 -14.33 12.81 20.82
C SER A 161 -14.19 13.89 19.74
N THR A 162 -13.60 13.56 18.59
CA THR A 162 -13.41 14.48 17.45
C THR A 162 -14.73 14.83 16.78
N VAL A 163 -15.66 13.87 16.75
CA VAL A 163 -17.02 14.06 16.21
C VAL A 163 -17.93 14.85 17.17
N GLY A 164 -17.45 15.18 18.38
CA GLY A 164 -18.19 15.97 19.35
C GLY A 164 -19.36 15.22 20.02
N PHE A 165 -19.38 13.88 19.90
CA PHE A 165 -20.43 13.05 20.49
C PHE A 165 -20.07 12.69 21.93
N GLN A 166 -20.62 13.42 22.91
CA GLN A 166 -20.43 13.11 24.34
C GLN A 166 -21.37 12.02 24.88
N ASN A 167 -22.39 11.63 24.11
CA ASN A 167 -23.36 10.60 24.50
C ASN A 167 -23.33 9.44 23.51
N HIS A 168 -22.80 8.29 23.93
CA HIS A 168 -22.61 7.04 23.18
C HIS A 168 -23.85 6.41 22.50
N THR A 169 -24.95 7.13 22.33
CA THR A 169 -26.07 6.71 21.49
C THR A 169 -25.79 7.05 20.03
N PHE A 170 -24.85 6.31 19.45
CA PHE A 170 -24.81 6.15 18.01
C PHE A 170 -26.18 5.59 17.59
N TYR A 171 -26.76 6.11 16.53
CA TYR A 171 -28.07 5.69 16.00
C TYR A 171 -28.21 4.16 15.94
N GLU A 172 -29.44 3.64 15.98
CA GLU A 172 -29.65 2.22 15.66
C GLU A 172 -29.10 1.91 14.26
N SER A 173 -28.43 0.77 14.10
CA SER A 173 -27.69 0.36 12.88
C SER A 173 -28.46 0.58 11.58
N ALA A 174 -29.80 0.45 11.62
CA ALA A 174 -30.68 0.67 10.48
C ALA A 174 -30.70 2.10 9.92
N ILE A 175 -30.45 3.13 10.75
CA ILE A 175 -30.43 4.53 10.30
C ILE A 175 -29.04 4.86 9.72
N GLN A 176 -27.98 4.31 10.31
CA GLN A 176 -26.62 4.41 9.76
C GLN A 176 -26.51 3.76 8.40
N GLU A 177 -27.02 2.54 8.25
CA GLU A 177 -27.02 1.83 6.97
C GLU A 177 -27.75 2.62 5.89
N LYS A 178 -28.89 3.26 6.22
CA LYS A 178 -29.59 4.16 5.30
C LYS A 178 -28.76 5.37 4.91
N VAL A 179 -28.10 6.02 5.87
CA VAL A 179 -27.23 7.19 5.59
C VAL A 179 -26.04 6.80 4.73
N LEU A 180 -25.33 5.71 5.07
CA LEU A 180 -24.16 5.23 4.34
C LEU A 180 -24.51 4.76 2.92
N ASN A 181 -25.66 4.09 2.73
CA ASN A 181 -26.15 3.71 1.41
C ASN A 181 -26.50 4.93 0.53
N HIS A 182 -27.04 6.01 1.12
CA HIS A 182 -27.29 7.25 0.37
C HIS A 182 -25.99 7.96 -0.03
N ILE A 183 -24.98 7.94 0.84
CA ILE A 183 -23.64 8.47 0.52
C ILE A 183 -22.99 7.66 -0.61
N LEU A 184 -23.03 6.33 -0.54
CA LEU A 184 -22.57 5.45 -1.62
C LEU A 184 -23.33 5.69 -2.93
N SER A 185 -24.64 5.93 -2.86
CA SER A 185 -25.46 6.29 -4.03
C SER A 185 -25.08 7.65 -4.60
N PHE A 186 -24.79 8.63 -3.75
CA PHE A 186 -24.31 9.94 -4.17
C PHE A 186 -22.99 9.81 -4.96
N PHE A 187 -22.00 9.10 -4.41
CA PHE A 187 -20.71 8.88 -5.11
C PHE A 187 -20.86 8.11 -6.44
N LYS A 188 -21.86 7.23 -6.59
CA LYS A 188 -22.13 6.56 -7.88
C LYS A 188 -22.61 7.52 -8.97
N HIS A 189 -23.27 8.62 -8.60
CA HIS A 189 -23.88 9.56 -9.54
C HIS A 189 -23.14 10.90 -9.63
N HIS A 190 -22.27 11.19 -8.66
CA HIS A 190 -21.57 12.46 -8.51
C HIS A 190 -20.08 12.21 -8.17
N ALA A 191 -19.31 11.86 -9.19
CA ALA A 191 -17.90 11.43 -9.04
C ALA A 191 -16.92 12.55 -8.65
N GLU A 192 -17.32 13.83 -8.67
CA GLU A 192 -16.43 14.99 -8.45
C GLU A 192 -17.01 16.03 -7.48
N SER A 193 -18.00 15.67 -6.66
CA SER A 193 -18.70 16.64 -5.80
C SER A 193 -17.99 16.91 -4.48
N GLN A 194 -18.08 18.16 -4.02
CA GLN A 194 -17.51 18.61 -2.74
C GLN A 194 -18.33 18.09 -1.56
N ALA A 195 -17.69 18.00 -0.40
CA ALA A 195 -18.27 17.44 0.81
C ALA A 195 -19.60 18.11 1.26
N GLU A 196 -19.74 19.42 1.08
CA GLU A 196 -20.96 20.17 1.40
C GLU A 196 -22.18 19.75 0.55
N ASP A 197 -21.95 19.23 -0.66
CA ASP A 197 -23.01 18.74 -1.55
C ASP A 197 -23.56 17.38 -1.07
N ILE A 198 -22.67 16.52 -0.55
CA ILE A 198 -23.03 15.22 0.06
C ILE A 198 -23.96 15.45 1.24
N ALA A 199 -23.61 16.43 2.08
CA ALA A 199 -24.35 16.76 3.28
C ALA A 199 -25.79 17.17 2.97
N SER A 200 -25.93 18.11 2.04
CA SER A 200 -27.23 18.62 1.60
C SER A 200 -28.09 17.54 0.94
N PHE A 201 -27.46 16.63 0.17
CA PHE A 201 -28.14 15.50 -0.47
C PHE A 201 -28.69 14.49 0.54
N VAL A 202 -27.85 14.00 1.45
CA VAL A 202 -28.21 13.00 2.46
C VAL A 202 -29.25 13.55 3.43
N ILE A 203 -29.09 14.81 3.87
CA ILE A 203 -30.04 15.48 4.76
C ILE A 203 -31.41 15.58 4.11
N LYS A 204 -31.49 15.89 2.80
CA LYS A 204 -32.76 16.08 2.09
C LYS A 204 -33.53 14.78 1.87
N ASP A 205 -32.84 13.67 1.60
CA ASP A 205 -33.47 12.37 1.33
C ASP A 205 -33.81 11.59 2.62
N VAL A 206 -32.94 11.62 3.63
CA VAL A 206 -33.12 10.84 4.86
C VAL A 206 -34.10 11.49 5.84
N HIS A 207 -34.15 12.84 5.92
CA HIS A 207 -35.08 13.54 6.83
C HIS A 207 -36.56 13.48 6.41
N GLY A 208 -36.89 12.90 5.26
CA GLY A 208 -38.30 12.71 4.87
C GLY A 208 -39.13 11.92 5.89
N ASN A 209 -38.50 11.12 6.77
CA ASN A 209 -39.20 10.22 7.70
C ASN A 209 -38.76 10.26 9.17
N ASP A 210 -37.68 10.95 9.56
CA ASP A 210 -37.18 10.91 10.95
C ASP A 210 -36.63 12.28 11.43
N ARG A 211 -37.12 12.75 12.59
CA ARG A 211 -36.84 14.09 13.17
C ARG A 211 -35.50 14.19 13.93
N ARG A 212 -34.61 13.20 13.81
CA ARG A 212 -33.35 13.14 14.56
C ARG A 212 -32.21 13.77 13.77
N ASP A 213 -31.38 14.57 14.42
CA ASP A 213 -30.34 15.38 13.77
C ASP A 213 -29.20 14.53 13.20
N ILE A 214 -29.25 14.25 11.89
CA ILE A 214 -28.25 13.47 11.15
C ILE A 214 -27.05 14.31 10.71
N ARG A 215 -27.06 15.63 10.96
CA ARG A 215 -25.96 16.55 10.63
C ARG A 215 -24.62 16.09 11.18
N PRO A 216 -24.49 15.53 12.41
CA PRO A 216 -23.20 15.04 12.89
C PRO A 216 -22.63 13.84 12.12
N ILE A 217 -23.47 12.91 11.62
CA ILE A 217 -23.02 11.79 10.78
C ILE A 217 -22.57 12.33 9.43
N VAL A 218 -23.36 13.27 8.92
CA VAL A 218 -23.08 13.96 7.69
C VAL A 218 -21.79 14.77 7.82
N ASP A 219 -21.56 15.55 8.88
CA ASP A 219 -20.34 16.31 9.17
C ASP A 219 -19.14 15.37 9.43
N LEU A 220 -19.36 14.18 10.00
CA LEU A 220 -18.38 13.09 10.08
C LEU A 220 -18.04 12.48 8.70
N LEU A 221 -18.89 12.63 7.68
CA LEU A 221 -18.67 12.07 6.35
C LEU A 221 -18.33 13.13 5.29
N SER A 222 -18.75 14.38 5.51
CA SER A 222 -18.54 15.57 4.68
C SER A 222 -17.39 16.42 5.24
N GLY A 223 -17.40 16.76 6.52
CA GLY A 223 -16.36 17.59 7.13
C GLY A 223 -15.05 16.84 7.41
N ALA A 224 -15.05 15.52 7.26
CA ALA A 224 -14.07 14.73 7.96
C ALA A 224 -12.87 14.34 7.10
N SER A 225 -11.83 15.11 7.36
CA SER A 225 -10.52 14.55 7.62
C SER A 225 -10.52 13.40 8.65
N CYS A 226 -11.63 12.93 9.26
CA CYS A 226 -11.62 11.78 10.21
C CYS A 226 -11.20 10.46 9.55
N PHE A 227 -11.51 10.21 8.27
CA PHE A 227 -10.94 9.06 7.54
C PHE A 227 -9.44 9.22 7.25
N GLN A 228 -8.94 10.47 7.25
CA GLN A 228 -7.53 10.79 7.04
C GLN A 228 -6.75 10.84 8.37
N VAL A 229 -7.39 11.27 9.46
CA VAL A 229 -6.84 11.48 10.81
C VAL A 229 -6.77 10.16 11.58
N PHE A 230 -7.70 9.24 11.32
CA PHE A 230 -7.74 7.94 11.95
C PHE A 230 -7.50 6.86 10.91
N PHE A 231 -6.26 6.37 10.87
CA PHE A 231 -5.90 5.16 10.15
C PHE A 231 -6.59 4.00 10.85
N THR A 232 -7.74 3.55 10.36
CA THR A 232 -8.43 2.39 10.90
C THR A 232 -8.71 1.43 9.74
N SER A 233 -8.60 0.13 9.99
CA SER A 233 -8.82 -0.86 8.93
C SER A 233 -10.28 -0.84 8.46
N PRO A 234 -10.59 -1.24 7.22
CA PRO A 234 -11.98 -1.34 6.76
C PRO A 234 -12.85 -2.22 7.67
N GLU A 235 -12.27 -3.24 8.31
CA GLU A 235 -12.95 -4.06 9.31
C GLU A 235 -13.25 -3.30 10.60
N GLN A 236 -12.33 -2.45 11.08
CA GLN A 236 -12.55 -1.62 12.27
C GLN A 236 -13.64 -0.58 12.04
N TRP A 237 -13.65 0.04 10.86
CA TRP A 237 -14.74 0.91 10.45
C TRP A 237 -16.06 0.15 10.27
N SER A 238 -16.03 -1.08 9.75
CA SER A 238 -17.21 -1.94 9.68
C SER A 238 -17.76 -2.21 11.09
N LEU A 239 -16.88 -2.53 12.06
CA LEU A 239 -17.26 -2.74 13.45
C LEU A 239 -17.79 -1.46 14.10
N LEU A 240 -17.20 -0.30 13.77
CA LEU A 240 -17.61 0.98 14.31
C LEU A 240 -18.99 1.42 13.78
N PHE A 241 -19.24 1.25 12.49
CA PHE A 241 -20.45 1.72 11.82
C PHE A 241 -21.59 0.72 11.82
N TYR A 242 -21.29 -0.58 11.75
CA TYR A 242 -22.28 -1.64 11.57
C TYR A 242 -22.27 -2.67 12.69
N ALA A 243 -21.32 -2.59 13.65
CA ALA A 243 -21.10 -3.61 14.68
C ALA A 243 -20.85 -5.02 14.10
N ASP A 244 -20.36 -5.10 12.86
CA ASP A 244 -20.03 -6.33 12.15
C ASP A 244 -18.77 -6.18 11.30
N THR A 245 -18.31 -7.28 10.69
CA THR A 245 -17.19 -7.28 9.73
C THR A 245 -17.64 -7.50 8.28
N GLN A 246 -18.94 -7.56 8.02
CA GLN A 246 -19.48 -7.91 6.69
C GLN A 246 -19.43 -6.73 5.72
N HIS A 247 -19.43 -5.50 6.25
CA HIS A 247 -19.46 -4.28 5.45
C HIS A 247 -18.07 -3.71 5.11
N HIS A 248 -16.98 -4.43 5.40
CA HIS A 248 -15.60 -3.96 5.16
C HIS A 248 -15.37 -3.51 3.70
N LEU A 249 -15.89 -4.22 2.69
CA LEU A 249 -15.76 -3.83 1.28
C LEU A 249 -16.51 -2.54 0.92
N SER A 250 -17.64 -2.28 1.59
CA SER A 250 -18.41 -1.05 1.39
C SER A 250 -17.68 0.14 1.99
N VAL A 251 -17.08 -0.05 3.17
CA VAL A 251 -16.23 0.95 3.81
C VAL A 251 -14.95 1.20 3.00
N GLU A 252 -14.28 0.15 2.51
CA GLU A 252 -13.07 0.27 1.69
C GLU A 252 -13.32 1.19 0.49
N LYS A 253 -14.45 1.03 -0.20
CA LYS A 253 -14.86 1.93 -1.29
C LYS A 253 -15.09 3.37 -0.85
N ILE A 254 -15.62 3.58 0.35
CA ILE A 254 -15.80 4.93 0.91
C ILE A 254 -14.43 5.56 1.17
N ILE A 255 -13.52 4.82 1.80
CA ILE A 255 -12.13 5.25 2.05
C ILE A 255 -11.44 5.58 0.74
N ASP A 256 -11.52 4.72 -0.27
CA ASP A 256 -10.89 4.93 -1.59
C ASP A 256 -11.41 6.20 -2.28
N ASN A 257 -12.72 6.49 -2.19
CA ASN A 257 -13.32 7.68 -2.82
C ASN A 257 -13.04 8.97 -2.03
N LEU A 258 -12.80 8.88 -0.72
CA LEU A 258 -12.43 10.00 0.15
C LEU A 258 -10.91 10.20 0.26
N SER A 259 -10.12 9.28 -0.29
CA SER A 259 -8.67 9.32 -0.28
C SER A 259 -8.17 10.48 -1.14
N THR A 260 -7.46 11.42 -0.52
CA THR A 260 -6.81 12.53 -1.21
C THR A 260 -5.34 12.21 -1.49
N PRO A 261 -4.70 12.86 -2.47
CA PRO A 261 -3.27 12.68 -2.77
C PRO A 261 -2.31 12.98 -1.61
N ASP A 262 -2.80 13.65 -0.56
CA ASP A 262 -2.05 14.13 0.60
C ASP A 262 -2.04 13.16 1.79
N LEU A 263 -2.65 11.97 1.67
CA LEU A 263 -2.70 10.95 2.72
C LEU A 263 -1.32 10.64 3.32
N PHE A 264 -0.30 10.46 2.47
CA PHE A 264 1.04 10.16 2.97
C PHE A 264 1.64 11.30 3.82
N SER A 265 1.44 12.56 3.40
CA SER A 265 1.92 13.72 4.14
C SER A 265 1.23 13.81 5.51
N HIS A 266 -0.09 13.57 5.54
CA HIS A 266 -0.85 13.56 6.78
C HIS A 266 -0.43 12.41 7.72
N ALA A 267 -0.20 11.20 7.17
CA ALA A 267 0.32 10.07 7.94
C ALA A 267 1.66 10.40 8.62
N ILE A 268 2.56 11.07 7.91
CA ILE A 268 3.86 11.50 8.44
C ILE A 268 3.72 12.51 9.58
N GLU A 269 2.77 13.43 9.49
CA GLU A 269 2.48 14.41 10.55
C GLU A 269 2.03 13.70 11.83
N GLN A 270 1.14 12.73 11.70
CA GLN A 270 0.61 11.97 12.83
C GLN A 270 1.55 10.88 13.36
N PHE A 271 2.47 10.37 12.54
CA PHE A 271 3.39 9.27 12.88
C PHE A 271 4.08 9.47 14.23
N SER A 272 4.67 10.64 14.47
CA SER A 272 5.36 10.91 15.74
C SER A 272 4.44 10.86 16.96
N ASN A 273 3.19 11.28 16.80
CA ASN A 273 2.22 11.29 17.90
C ASN A 273 1.78 9.86 18.22
N VAL A 274 1.50 9.04 17.20
CA VAL A 274 1.15 7.63 17.37
C VAL A 274 2.28 6.86 18.07
N ILE A 275 3.52 6.99 17.59
CA ILE A 275 4.66 6.29 18.17
C ILE A 275 4.93 6.72 19.62
N ARG A 276 4.84 8.01 19.94
CA ARG A 276 5.02 8.49 21.32
C ARG A 276 3.93 7.99 22.27
N ARG A 277 2.68 7.89 21.79
CA ARG A 277 1.56 7.35 22.58
C ARG A 277 1.73 5.85 22.86
N ALA A 278 2.34 5.09 21.94
CA ALA A 278 2.63 3.67 22.13
C ALA A 278 3.68 3.40 23.22
N GLY A 279 4.49 4.41 23.60
CA GLY A 279 5.40 4.37 24.73
C GLY A 279 6.87 4.17 24.35
N ALA A 280 7.73 4.07 25.38
CA ALA A 280 9.20 4.11 25.23
C ALA A 280 9.80 2.96 24.40
N SER A 281 9.13 1.81 24.31
CA SER A 281 9.60 0.67 23.49
C SER A 281 9.64 0.99 21.99
N SER A 282 8.83 1.95 21.54
CA SER A 282 8.63 2.26 20.11
C SER A 282 9.40 3.51 19.68
N GLU A 283 10.11 4.19 20.59
CA GLU A 283 10.74 5.49 20.33
C GLU A 283 11.80 5.43 19.22
N HIS A 284 12.47 4.29 19.06
CA HIS A 284 13.45 4.05 17.99
C HIS A 284 12.85 4.23 16.57
N LEU A 285 11.54 4.03 16.41
CA LEU A 285 10.83 4.19 15.14
C LEU A 285 10.72 5.65 14.71
N LEU A 286 10.89 6.62 15.62
CA LEU A 286 10.85 8.05 15.28
C LEU A 286 11.94 8.43 14.28
N ASN A 287 13.05 7.69 14.23
CA ASN A 287 14.14 7.90 13.27
C ASN A 287 13.68 7.71 11.81
N LEU A 288 12.67 6.85 11.59
CA LEU A 288 12.11 6.55 10.27
C LEU A 288 11.34 7.73 9.66
N LYS A 289 10.92 8.70 10.47
CA LYS A 289 10.16 9.87 9.99
C LYS A 289 10.90 10.62 8.89
N SER A 290 12.21 10.74 9.01
CA SER A 290 13.04 11.43 8.02
C SER A 290 13.02 10.72 6.65
N ASN A 291 13.01 9.38 6.66
CA ASN A 291 12.89 8.56 5.46
C ASN A 291 11.51 8.75 4.82
N PHE A 292 10.43 8.69 5.61
CA PHE A 292 9.08 8.96 5.08
C PHE A 292 8.95 10.36 4.49
N GLN A 293 9.48 11.39 5.15
CA GLN A 293 9.49 12.77 4.63
C GLN A 293 10.28 12.93 3.34
N ARG A 294 11.37 12.17 3.17
CA ARG A 294 12.12 12.15 1.91
C ARG A 294 11.31 11.47 0.81
N LEU A 295 10.68 10.34 1.11
CA LEU A 295 9.89 9.53 0.18
C LEU A 295 8.59 10.22 -0.23
N SER A 296 7.96 11.01 0.64
CA SER A 296 6.72 11.72 0.34
C SER A 296 6.91 12.83 -0.69
N LYS A 297 8.11 13.44 -0.72
CA LYS A 297 8.51 14.48 -1.69
C LYS A 297 8.85 13.93 -3.08
N ILE A 298 8.69 12.63 -3.33
CA ILE A 298 8.82 12.07 -4.67
C ILE A 298 7.61 12.50 -5.49
N ALA A 299 7.75 13.60 -6.24
CA ALA A 299 6.76 14.08 -7.19
C ALA A 299 7.14 13.69 -8.63
N ASP A 300 6.16 13.75 -9.53
CA ASP A 300 6.34 13.41 -10.95
C ASP A 300 7.35 14.33 -11.67
N ASP A 301 7.66 15.51 -11.11
CA ASP A 301 8.59 16.52 -11.67
C ASP A 301 9.69 16.97 -10.69
N ASN A 302 10.39 16.04 -10.06
CA ASN A 302 11.53 16.38 -9.18
C ASN A 302 12.72 16.93 -9.98
N GLN A 303 12.92 18.26 -9.96
CA GLN A 303 14.07 18.92 -10.60
C GLN A 303 15.42 18.44 -10.05
N GLU A 304 15.49 18.11 -8.76
CA GLU A 304 16.68 17.58 -8.08
C GLU A 304 17.12 16.22 -8.62
N TYR A 305 16.18 15.43 -9.15
CA TYR A 305 16.45 14.16 -9.79
C TYR A 305 17.25 14.32 -11.09
N TYR A 306 16.95 15.34 -11.91
CA TYR A 306 17.63 15.56 -13.18
C TYR A 306 19.12 15.93 -13.01
N LEU A 307 19.53 16.34 -11.81
CA LEU A 307 20.93 16.68 -11.50
C LEU A 307 21.79 15.43 -11.25
N ASN A 308 21.27 14.43 -10.52
CA ASN A 308 22.00 13.17 -10.28
C ASN A 308 21.08 11.95 -10.08
N PRO A 309 20.58 11.35 -11.18
CA PRO A 309 19.64 10.22 -11.14
C PRO A 309 20.10 9.02 -10.33
N ALA A 310 21.38 8.63 -10.44
CA ALA A 310 21.90 7.43 -9.82
C ALA A 310 22.01 7.59 -8.29
N ILE A 311 22.54 8.71 -7.82
CA ILE A 311 22.65 9.01 -6.38
C ILE A 311 21.25 9.16 -5.76
N PHE A 312 20.36 9.89 -6.42
CA PHE A 312 18.98 10.04 -5.94
C PHE A 312 18.26 8.70 -5.83
N THR A 313 18.35 7.86 -6.87
CA THR A 313 17.74 6.52 -6.86
C THR A 313 18.29 5.66 -5.72
N GLN A 314 19.60 5.68 -5.50
CA GLN A 314 20.22 4.94 -4.40
C GLN A 314 19.75 5.43 -3.03
N LEU A 315 19.77 6.75 -2.82
CA LEU A 315 19.37 7.37 -1.55
C LEU A 315 17.95 7.00 -1.15
N VAL A 316 17.04 6.97 -2.12
CA VAL A 316 15.63 6.62 -1.90
C VAL A 316 15.48 5.11 -1.68
N LEU A 317 16.23 4.28 -2.40
CA LEU A 317 16.25 2.83 -2.18
C LEU A 317 16.77 2.43 -0.81
N ASP A 318 17.83 3.08 -0.33
CA ASP A 318 18.38 2.81 1.00
C ASP A 318 17.37 3.13 2.09
N ALA A 319 16.62 4.23 1.93
CA ALA A 319 15.52 4.57 2.83
C ALA A 319 14.40 3.51 2.82
N ILE A 320 14.01 3.00 1.64
CA ILE A 320 13.03 1.90 1.55
C ILE A 320 13.55 0.62 2.19
N ASN A 321 14.82 0.27 1.95
CA ASN A 321 15.42 -0.92 2.53
C ASN A 321 15.43 -0.84 4.06
N GLU A 322 15.83 0.29 4.64
CA GLU A 322 15.77 0.50 6.09
C GLU A 322 14.34 0.34 6.64
N LEU A 323 13.35 0.95 5.99
CA LEU A 323 11.94 0.83 6.36
C LEU A 323 11.45 -0.63 6.33
N LEU A 324 11.81 -1.38 5.28
CA LEU A 324 11.47 -2.80 5.16
C LEU A 324 12.17 -3.64 6.22
N GLN A 325 13.46 -3.40 6.49
CA GLN A 325 14.16 -4.14 7.55
C GLN A 325 13.51 -3.93 8.91
N VAL A 326 13.03 -2.72 9.22
CA VAL A 326 12.29 -2.50 10.46
C VAL A 326 10.97 -3.27 10.46
N LEU A 327 10.19 -3.21 9.38
CA LEU A 327 8.92 -3.95 9.30
C LEU A 327 9.10 -5.47 9.40
N ILE A 328 10.17 -6.01 8.83
CA ILE A 328 10.46 -7.46 8.84
C ILE A 328 10.88 -7.94 10.23
N ASN A 329 11.56 -7.09 11.00
CA ASN A 329 12.02 -7.39 12.35
C ASN A 329 11.04 -6.92 13.44
N PHE A 330 9.92 -6.31 13.03
CA PHE A 330 8.80 -5.94 13.88
C PHE A 330 8.00 -7.18 14.26
#